data_AF-A0A1G9RK10-F1
#
_entry.id   AF-A0A1G9RK10-F1
#
_cell.length_a   1.000
_cell.length_b   1.000
_cell.length_c   1.000
_cell.angle_alpha   90.00
_cell.angle_beta   90.00
_cell.angle_gamma   90.00
#
_symmetry.space_group_name_H-M   'P 1'
#
loop_
_entity.id
_entity.type
_entity.pdbx_description
1 polymer ?
#
loop_
_entity_poly.entity_id
_entity_poly.type
_entity_poly.pdbx_seq_one_letter_code
_entity_poly.pdbx_strand_id
1 'polypeptide(L)'
;MSLALLREKFSTICLVWADGGYAGRLQAWAGQVLGLAVTIVRRSDDLRGFVVLPRGWVVERTFAWLARYRRLVRIYERRPDHHEAMIWWATVHQMTRRLTRELAGQPAASRWSDPPPLPSLTSPDRRGKVLQLLAAQPWRAWKGAELAAILGIENVNSFRVQLSQ
;
A
#
# COMPACT_ATOMS: atom_id res chain seq x y z
N MET A 1 -26.84 2.69 11.45
CA MET A 1 -26.66 4.12 11.83
C MET A 1 -25.43 4.78 11.20
N SER A 2 -24.40 4.04 10.76
CA SER A 2 -23.12 4.62 10.30
C SER A 2 -23.13 5.23 8.89
N LEU A 3 -23.85 4.67 7.91
CA LEU A 3 -23.83 5.17 6.53
C LEU A 3 -24.51 6.55 6.36
N ALA A 4 -25.55 6.84 7.15
CA ALA A 4 -26.23 8.13 7.11
C ALA A 4 -25.30 9.26 7.58
N LEU A 5 -24.60 9.06 8.70
CA LEU A 5 -23.61 10.00 9.22
C LEU A 5 -22.43 10.17 8.27
N LEU A 6 -22.00 9.08 7.61
CA LEU A 6 -20.97 9.15 6.58
C LEU A 6 -21.43 10.02 5.41
N ARG A 7 -22.67 9.86 4.94
CA ARG A 7 -23.23 10.68 3.85
C ARG A 7 -23.34 12.15 4.23
N GLU A 8 -23.77 12.43 5.46
CA GLU A 8 -23.88 13.78 6.01
C GLU A 8 -22.53 14.49 6.08
N LYS A 9 -21.50 13.81 6.59
CA LYS A 9 -20.16 14.40 6.77
C LYS A 9 -19.32 14.40 5.49
N PHE A 10 -19.55 13.47 4.58
CA PHE A 10 -18.73 13.23 3.40
C PHE A 10 -19.58 13.04 2.14
N SER A 11 -20.19 14.13 1.67
CA SER A 11 -21.09 14.14 0.51
C SER A 11 -20.41 13.80 -0.82
N THR A 12 -19.08 13.86 -0.89
CA THR A 12 -18.30 13.49 -2.08
C THR A 12 -18.07 11.98 -2.21
N ILE A 13 -18.32 11.20 -1.16
CA ILE A 13 -18.24 9.75 -1.24
C ILE A 13 -19.48 9.24 -1.97
N CYS A 14 -19.27 8.58 -3.11
CA CYS A 14 -20.35 7.99 -3.92
C CYS A 14 -20.35 6.46 -3.90
N LEU A 15 -19.21 5.84 -3.56
CA LEU A 15 -18.99 4.40 -3.63
C LEU A 15 -18.44 3.86 -2.30
N VAL A 16 -19.06 2.80 -1.81
CA VAL A 16 -18.64 2.06 -0.61
C VAL A 16 -18.52 0.58 -0.95
N TRP A 17 -17.44 -0.06 -0.51
CA TRP A 17 -17.31 -1.53 -0.55
C TRP A 17 -17.73 -2.12 0.78
N ALA A 18 -18.47 -3.22 0.73
CA ALA A 18 -18.87 -3.98 1.92
C ALA A 18 -18.74 -5.49 1.67
N ASP A 19 -18.61 -6.27 2.73
CA ASP A 19 -18.56 -7.73 2.64
C ASP A 19 -19.92 -8.36 2.33
N GLY A 20 -19.91 -9.67 2.10
CA GLY A 20 -21.09 -10.45 1.73
C GLY A 20 -22.22 -10.47 2.77
N GLY A 21 -21.93 -10.18 4.05
CA GLY A 21 -22.90 -10.11 5.14
C GLY A 21 -23.77 -8.85 5.11
N TYR A 22 -23.35 -7.82 4.39
CA TYR A 22 -24.10 -6.56 4.24
C TYR A 22 -24.98 -6.50 2.98
N ALA A 23 -25.10 -7.61 2.25
CA ALA A 23 -25.91 -7.66 1.04
C ALA A 23 -27.43 -7.56 1.33
N GLY A 24 -28.20 -7.18 0.32
CA GLY A 24 -29.65 -7.13 0.39
C GLY A 24 -30.18 -5.80 0.92
N ARG A 25 -30.88 -5.82 2.07
CA ARG A 25 -31.65 -4.66 2.55
C ARG A 25 -30.82 -3.40 2.75
N LEU A 26 -29.60 -3.53 3.28
CA LEU A 26 -28.72 -2.38 3.51
C LEU A 26 -28.23 -1.76 2.20
N GLN A 27 -27.85 -2.59 1.23
CA GLN A 27 -27.41 -2.15 -0.10
C GLN A 27 -28.51 -1.40 -0.84
N ALA A 28 -29.73 -1.96 -0.86
CA ALA A 28 -30.88 -1.34 -1.52
C ALA A 28 -31.23 0.01 -0.85
N TRP A 29 -31.30 0.03 0.48
CA TRP A 29 -31.59 1.24 1.24
C TRP A 29 -30.53 2.33 1.03
N ALA A 30 -29.23 1.99 1.02
CA ALA A 30 -28.16 2.95 0.81
C ALA A 30 -28.24 3.61 -0.58
N GLY A 31 -28.58 2.84 -1.62
CA GLY A 31 -28.80 3.37 -2.95
C GLY A 31 -30.02 4.29 -3.04
N GLN A 32 -31.16 3.85 -2.50
CA GLN A 32 -32.44 4.57 -2.61
C GLN A 32 -32.53 5.83 -1.73
N VAL A 33 -31.99 5.76 -0.51
CA VAL A 33 -32.17 6.80 0.51
C VAL A 33 -30.95 7.72 0.60
N LEU A 34 -29.74 7.19 0.45
CA LEU A 34 -28.51 7.98 0.61
C LEU A 34 -27.84 8.35 -0.72
N GLY A 35 -28.31 7.80 -1.85
CA GLY A 35 -27.64 7.95 -3.14
C GLY A 35 -26.22 7.37 -3.16
N LEU A 36 -25.96 6.37 -2.31
CA LEU A 36 -24.65 5.73 -2.16
C LEU A 36 -24.63 4.38 -2.88
N ALA A 37 -23.70 4.21 -3.83
CA ALA A 37 -23.45 2.91 -4.43
C ALA A 37 -22.70 2.02 -3.44
N VAL A 38 -23.31 0.89 -3.05
CA VAL A 38 -22.66 -0.12 -2.20
C VAL A 38 -22.34 -1.33 -3.06
N THR A 39 -21.04 -1.59 -3.24
CA THR A 39 -20.53 -2.77 -3.96
C THR A 39 -20.22 -3.86 -2.95
N ILE A 40 -20.92 -4.98 -3.07
CA ILE A 40 -20.73 -6.15 -2.22
C ILE A 40 -19.61 -7.01 -2.78
N VAL A 41 -18.55 -7.21 -1.98
CA VAL A 41 -17.46 -8.14 -2.29
C VAL A 41 -17.76 -9.46 -1.61
N ARG A 42 -18.07 -10.47 -2.42
CA ARG A 42 -18.34 -11.84 -1.97
C ARG A 42 -17.26 -12.80 -2.43
N ARG A 43 -16.98 -13.77 -1.57
CA ARG A 43 -16.26 -14.98 -1.95
C ARG A 43 -17.21 -15.84 -2.77
N SER A 44 -16.72 -16.51 -3.82
CA SER A 44 -17.48 -17.57 -4.47
C SER A 44 -17.46 -18.82 -3.60
N ASP A 45 -18.63 -19.37 -3.29
CA ASP A 45 -18.78 -20.56 -2.44
C ASP A 45 -18.21 -21.83 -3.11
N ASP A 46 -18.06 -21.82 -4.43
CA ASP A 46 -17.51 -22.93 -5.23
C ASP A 46 -15.98 -23.06 -5.12
N LEU A 47 -15.29 -22.06 -4.56
CA LEU A 47 -13.83 -22.03 -4.50
C LEU A 47 -13.31 -22.60 -3.18
N ARG A 48 -12.63 -23.76 -3.26
CA ARG A 48 -11.89 -24.36 -2.14
C ARG A 48 -10.54 -23.66 -1.94
N GLY A 49 -10.13 -23.41 -0.70
CA GLY A 49 -8.83 -22.79 -0.35
C GLY A 49 -8.90 -21.29 -0.05
N PHE A 50 -7.75 -20.60 0.00
CA PHE A 50 -7.71 -19.14 0.23
C PHE A 50 -7.83 -18.41 -1.11
N VAL A 51 -8.84 -17.53 -1.23
CA VAL A 51 -9.06 -16.69 -2.41
C VAL A 51 -8.92 -15.23 -2.00
N VAL A 52 -8.07 -14.50 -2.71
CA VAL A 52 -7.88 -13.06 -2.48
C VAL A 52 -9.14 -12.31 -2.92
N LEU A 53 -9.83 -11.69 -1.96
CA LEU A 53 -11.00 -10.87 -2.26
C LEU A 53 -10.58 -9.52 -2.85
N PRO A 54 -11.20 -9.08 -3.96
CA PRO A 54 -10.95 -7.76 -4.52
C PRO A 54 -11.13 -6.66 -3.48
N ARG A 55 -10.08 -5.84 -3.27
CA ARG A 55 -10.05 -4.67 -2.37
C ARG A 55 -10.24 -4.95 -0.86
N GLY A 56 -10.37 -6.21 -0.43
CA GLY A 56 -10.39 -6.56 1.00
C GLY A 56 -9.13 -6.10 1.74
N TRP A 57 -7.98 -6.12 1.04
CA TRP A 57 -6.71 -5.64 1.58
C TRP A 57 -6.75 -4.17 2.02
N VAL A 58 -7.64 -3.32 1.48
CA VAL A 58 -7.68 -1.88 1.81
C VAL A 58 -8.04 -1.67 3.28
N VAL A 59 -9.01 -2.44 3.75
CA VAL A 59 -9.48 -2.42 5.15
C VAL A 59 -8.40 -3.00 6.05
N GLU A 60 -7.89 -4.19 5.71
CA GLU A 60 -6.82 -4.85 6.47
C GLU A 60 -5.57 -3.98 6.58
N ARG A 61 -5.22 -3.25 5.50
CA ARG A 61 -4.08 -2.34 5.48
C ARG A 61 -4.26 -1.19 6.46
N THR A 62 -5.49 -0.69 6.62
CA THR A 62 -5.79 0.35 7.62
C THR A 62 -5.56 -0.17 9.02
N PHE A 63 -6.05 -1.38 9.33
CA PHE A 63 -5.78 -2.02 10.61
C PHE A 63 -4.29 -2.35 10.82
N ALA A 64 -3.58 -2.77 9.77
CA ALA A 64 -2.16 -3.01 9.84
C ALA A 64 -1.36 -1.74 10.15
N TRP A 65 -1.79 -0.57 9.65
CA TRP A 65 -1.19 0.71 10.01
C TRP A 65 -1.46 1.10 11.46
N LEU A 66 -2.71 0.95 11.93
CA LEU A 66 -3.07 1.18 13.33
C LEU A 66 -2.33 0.23 14.27
N ALA A 67 -2.09 -1.01 13.84
CA ALA A 67 -1.37 -2.01 14.63
C ALA A 67 0.11 -1.65 14.89
N ARG A 68 0.68 -0.70 14.13
CA ARG A 68 2.03 -0.18 14.39
C ARG A 68 2.10 0.71 15.62
N TYR A 69 0.97 1.19 16.12
CA TYR A 69 0.90 1.99 17.33
C TYR A 69 0.69 1.07 18.52
N ARG A 70 1.73 0.88 19.35
CA ARG A 70 1.73 -0.04 20.49
C ARG A 70 0.50 0.12 21.41
N ARG A 71 0.05 1.37 21.60
CA ARG A 71 -1.14 1.69 22.41
C ARG A 71 -2.45 1.17 21.83
N LEU A 72 -2.55 0.95 20.53
CA LEU A 72 -3.76 0.40 19.92
C LEU A 72 -3.81 -1.15 19.94
N VAL A 73 -2.72 -1.82 20.30
CA VAL A 73 -2.62 -3.30 20.22
C VAL A 73 -2.25 -3.95 21.55
N ARG A 74 -1.35 -3.33 22.31
CA ARG A 74 -0.72 -3.96 23.49
C ARG A 74 -1.10 -3.29 24.79
N ILE A 75 -1.57 -2.04 24.76
CA ILE A 75 -1.95 -1.28 25.95
C ILE A 75 -3.40 -0.85 25.78
N TYR A 76 -4.32 -1.69 26.23
CA TYR A 76 -5.73 -1.35 26.18
C TYR A 76 -6.01 -0.22 27.17
N GLU A 77 -6.55 0.88 26.66
CA GLU A 77 -6.96 2.01 27.48
C GLU A 77 -8.21 1.63 28.28
N ARG A 78 -8.27 2.03 29.55
CA ARG A 78 -9.41 1.74 30.43
C ARG A 78 -10.70 2.44 29.98
N ARG A 79 -10.57 3.58 29.31
CA ARG A 79 -11.70 4.39 28.81
C ARG A 79 -11.77 4.33 27.29
N PRO A 80 -12.97 4.14 26.70
CA PRO A 80 -13.13 4.13 25.25
C PRO A 80 -12.73 5.48 24.63
N ASP A 81 -12.99 6.60 25.31
CA ASP A 81 -12.64 7.95 24.83
C ASP A 81 -11.14 8.12 24.55
N HIS A 82 -10.29 7.53 25.40
CA HIS A 82 -8.84 7.57 25.22
C HIS A 82 -8.41 6.70 24.03
N HIS A 83 -9.03 5.52 23.88
CA HIS A 83 -8.77 4.65 22.75
C HIS A 83 -9.17 5.32 21.43
N GLU A 84 -10.32 5.99 21.41
CA GLU A 84 -10.78 6.77 20.26
C GLU A 84 -9.80 7.90 19.93
N ALA A 85 -9.36 8.68 20.92
CA ALA A 85 -8.36 9.73 20.73
C ALA A 85 -7.03 9.18 20.15
N MET A 86 -6.61 7.98 20.58
CA MET A 86 -5.42 7.32 20.03
C MET A 86 -5.61 6.90 18.55
N ILE A 87 -6.81 6.49 18.14
CA ILE A 87 -7.12 6.22 16.73
C ILE A 87 -7.01 7.50 15.90
N TRP A 88 -7.60 8.61 16.38
CA TRP A 88 -7.51 9.91 15.71
C TRP A 88 -6.05 10.34 15.54
N TRP A 89 -5.25 10.26 16.60
CA TRP A 89 -3.84 10.61 16.57
C TRP A 89 -3.04 9.75 15.58
N ALA A 90 -3.27 8.43 15.58
CA ALA A 90 -2.62 7.51 14.66
C ALA A 90 -2.95 7.80 13.19
N THR A 91 -4.21 8.12 12.89
CA THR A 91 -4.66 8.48 11.54
C THR A 91 -4.09 9.82 11.10
N VAL A 92 -4.10 10.86 11.95
CA VAL A 92 -3.50 12.17 11.64
C VAL A 92 -2.01 12.01 11.33
N HIS A 93 -1.25 11.34 12.21
CA HIS A 93 0.17 11.11 11.98
C HIS A 93 0.44 10.39 10.65
N GLN A 94 -0.39 9.41 10.31
CA GLN A 94 -0.28 8.71 9.05
C GLN A 94 -0.58 9.61 7.83
N MET A 95 -1.66 10.40 7.87
CA MET A 95 -2.04 11.28 6.77
C MET A 95 -1.01 12.39 6.56
N THR A 96 -0.50 12.99 7.64
CA THR A 96 0.59 13.97 7.56
C THR A 96 1.81 13.40 6.85
N ARG A 97 2.22 12.17 7.19
CA ARG A 97 3.35 11.50 6.51
C ARG A 97 3.10 11.17 5.04
N ARG A 98 1.85 11.02 4.62
CA ARG A 98 1.52 10.85 3.19
C ARG A 98 1.62 12.18 2.47
N LEU A 99 0.98 13.20 3.03
CA LEU A 99 0.99 14.54 2.48
C LEU A 99 2.42 15.07 2.32
N THR A 100 3.28 14.90 3.33
CA THR A 100 4.69 15.32 3.24
C THR A 100 5.45 14.58 2.13
N ARG A 101 5.17 13.28 1.91
CA ARG A 101 5.82 12.52 0.83
C ARG A 101 5.33 12.96 -0.55
N GLU A 102 4.02 13.18 -0.68
CA GLU A 102 3.41 13.68 -1.92
C GLU A 102 3.95 15.07 -2.28
N LEU A 103 4.00 15.99 -1.31
CA LEU A 103 4.57 17.33 -1.49
C LEU A 103 6.07 17.30 -1.82
N ALA A 104 6.81 16.33 -1.29
CA ALA A 104 8.22 16.13 -1.60
C ALA A 104 8.46 15.43 -2.96
N GLY A 105 7.40 15.11 -3.71
CA GLY A 105 7.49 14.36 -4.97
C GLY A 105 8.04 12.93 -4.80
N GLN A 106 8.03 12.40 -3.57
CA GLN A 106 8.52 11.05 -3.31
C GLN A 106 7.45 10.04 -3.75
N PRO A 107 7.79 9.06 -4.60
CA PRO A 107 6.83 8.05 -4.99
C PRO A 107 6.31 7.32 -3.74
N ALA A 108 5.02 6.98 -3.74
CA ALA A 108 4.46 6.15 -2.69
C ALA A 108 5.32 4.88 -2.60
N ALA A 109 6.00 4.70 -1.46
CA ALA A 109 6.83 3.53 -1.19
C ALA A 109 5.93 2.29 -1.20
N SER A 110 5.70 1.76 -2.39
CA SER A 110 4.87 0.62 -2.62
C SER A 110 5.80 -0.56 -2.74
N ARG A 111 5.64 -1.48 -1.79
CA ARG A 111 6.29 -2.79 -1.81
C ARG A 111 5.87 -3.64 -3.03
N TRP A 112 4.82 -3.22 -3.74
CA TRP A 112 4.12 -3.97 -4.78
C TRP A 112 3.92 -3.16 -6.08
N SER A 113 4.53 -1.98 -6.19
CA SER A 113 4.59 -1.23 -7.45
C SER A 113 5.81 -1.67 -8.23
N ASP A 114 5.80 -1.39 -9.52
CA ASP A 114 7.01 -1.46 -10.32
C ASP A 114 8.14 -0.70 -9.61
N PRO A 115 9.35 -1.26 -9.55
CA PRO A 115 10.48 -0.56 -8.97
C PRO A 115 10.62 0.80 -9.66
N PRO A 116 11.04 1.85 -8.92
CA PRO A 116 11.27 3.16 -9.52
C PRO A 116 12.18 3.00 -10.74
N PRO A 117 11.96 3.80 -11.80
CA PRO A 117 12.74 3.71 -13.02
C PRO A 117 14.24 3.79 -12.71
N LEU A 118 15.03 3.05 -13.49
CA LEU A 118 16.48 3.01 -13.29
C LEU A 118 17.07 4.41 -13.45
N PRO A 119 18.05 4.80 -12.61
CA PRO A 119 18.75 6.06 -12.77
C PRO A 119 19.52 6.07 -14.10
N SER A 120 19.73 7.25 -14.67
CA SER A 120 20.64 7.42 -15.81
C SER A 120 22.07 7.11 -15.37
N LEU A 121 22.65 6.07 -15.97
CA LEU A 121 24.01 5.60 -15.63
C LEU A 121 25.04 6.36 -16.46
N THR A 122 25.71 7.32 -15.82
CA THR A 122 26.65 8.25 -16.48
C THR A 122 28.11 7.86 -16.31
N SER A 123 28.43 6.97 -15.36
CA SER A 123 29.81 6.55 -15.15
C SER A 123 30.36 5.78 -16.37
N PRO A 124 31.64 6.00 -16.73
CA PRO A 124 32.25 5.39 -17.90
C PRO A 124 32.49 3.88 -17.70
N ASP A 125 32.75 3.47 -16.48
CA ASP A 125 33.12 2.12 -16.08
C ASP A 125 31.93 1.34 -15.49
N ARG A 126 31.92 0.02 -15.66
CA ARG A 126 30.80 -0.82 -15.19
C ARG A 126 30.67 -0.81 -13.66
N ARG A 127 31.80 -0.70 -12.94
CA ARG A 127 31.81 -0.64 -11.48
C ARG A 127 31.15 0.64 -10.96
N GLY A 128 31.48 1.80 -11.52
CA GLY A 128 30.87 3.06 -11.17
C GLY A 128 29.38 3.09 -11.50
N LYS A 129 28.94 2.45 -12.60
CA LYS A 129 27.51 2.23 -12.89
C LYS A 129 26.82 1.40 -11.80
N VAL A 130 27.45 0.35 -11.29
CA VAL A 130 26.92 -0.43 -10.15
C VAL A 130 26.79 0.43 -8.90
N LEU A 131 27.80 1.25 -8.59
CA LEU A 131 27.74 2.15 -7.44
C LEU A 131 26.62 3.19 -7.58
N GLN A 132 26.40 3.73 -8.79
CA GLN A 132 25.28 4.62 -9.06
C GLN A 132 23.93 3.92 -8.85
N LEU A 133 23.77 2.66 -9.30
CA LEU A 133 22.57 1.86 -9.05
C LEU A 133 22.33 1.60 -7.55
N LEU A 134 23.38 1.21 -6.83
CA LEU A 134 23.31 0.94 -5.39
C LEU A 134 23.02 2.19 -4.58
N ALA A 135 23.56 3.35 -4.98
CA ALA A 135 23.30 4.64 -4.33
C ALA A 135 21.89 5.14 -4.64
N ALA A 136 21.39 4.93 -5.85
CA ALA A 136 20.05 5.32 -6.25
C ALA A 136 18.96 4.43 -5.63
N GLN A 137 19.26 3.15 -5.39
CA GLN A 137 18.31 2.17 -4.84
C GLN A 137 18.89 1.29 -3.69
N PRO A 138 19.37 1.87 -2.56
CA PRO A 138 20.02 1.13 -1.47
C PRO A 138 19.13 0.09 -0.74
N TRP A 139 17.81 0.18 -0.88
CA TRP A 139 16.85 -0.75 -0.28
C TRP A 139 16.55 -1.98 -1.16
N ARG A 140 17.11 -2.04 -2.38
CA ARG A 140 16.81 -3.07 -3.37
C ARG A 140 17.88 -4.16 -3.36
N ALA A 141 17.46 -5.41 -3.16
CA ALA A 141 18.32 -6.57 -3.36
C ALA A 141 18.42 -6.87 -4.87
N TRP A 142 19.63 -6.77 -5.41
CA TRP A 142 19.89 -6.96 -6.83
C TRP A 142 20.24 -8.41 -7.14
N LYS A 143 19.67 -8.96 -8.21
CA LYS A 143 20.10 -10.25 -8.77
C LYS A 143 21.25 -10.03 -9.74
N GLY A 144 22.25 -10.92 -9.76
CA GLY A 144 23.40 -10.81 -10.68
C GLY A 144 22.99 -10.77 -12.15
N ALA A 145 22.02 -11.59 -12.56
CA ALA A 145 21.48 -11.59 -13.92
C ALA A 145 20.79 -10.27 -14.31
N GLU A 146 20.15 -9.61 -13.34
CA GLU A 146 19.49 -8.33 -13.56
C GLU A 146 20.52 -7.20 -13.73
N LEU A 147 21.54 -7.17 -12.88
CA LEU A 147 22.65 -6.21 -13.05
C LEU A 147 23.39 -6.45 -14.36
N ALA A 148 23.59 -7.71 -14.76
CA ALA A 148 24.22 -8.06 -16.03
C ALA A 148 23.45 -7.48 -17.23
N ALA A 149 22.11 -7.62 -17.24
CA ALA A 149 21.27 -7.04 -18.27
C ALA A 149 21.37 -5.51 -18.33
N ILE A 150 21.36 -4.83 -17.17
CA ILE A 150 21.46 -3.36 -17.09
C ILE A 150 22.83 -2.84 -17.56
N LEU A 151 23.90 -3.61 -17.31
CA LEU A 151 25.27 -3.25 -17.66
C LEU A 151 25.70 -3.71 -19.05
N GLY A 152 24.81 -4.36 -19.82
CA GLY A 152 25.11 -4.90 -21.15
C GLY A 152 26.10 -6.07 -21.11
N ILE A 153 26.01 -6.93 -20.09
CA ILE A 153 26.84 -8.13 -19.92
C ILE A 153 26.02 -9.34 -20.39
N GLU A 154 26.42 -9.92 -21.52
CA GLU A 154 25.72 -11.06 -22.13
C GLU A 154 25.91 -12.37 -21.35
N ASN A 155 27.06 -12.55 -20.68
CA ASN A 155 27.37 -13.75 -19.92
C ASN A 155 27.52 -13.46 -18.42
N VAL A 156 26.52 -13.87 -17.63
CA VAL A 156 26.48 -13.68 -16.17
C VAL A 156 27.66 -14.36 -15.45
N ASN A 157 28.22 -15.44 -16.00
CA ASN A 157 29.39 -16.10 -15.40
C ASN A 157 30.68 -15.27 -15.53
N SER A 158 30.72 -14.31 -16.46
CA SER A 158 31.85 -13.38 -16.63
C SER A 158 31.71 -12.11 -15.78
N PHE A 159 30.58 -11.95 -15.07
CA PHE A 159 30.20 -10.74 -14.35
C PHE A 159 31.27 -10.27 -13.36
N ARG A 160 31.90 -11.19 -12.62
CA ARG A 160 32.93 -10.86 -11.64
C ARG A 160 34.24 -10.34 -12.28
N VAL A 161 34.59 -10.82 -13.47
CA VAL A 161 35.80 -10.44 -14.21
C VAL A 161 35.61 -9.11 -14.94
N GLN A 162 34.39 -8.85 -15.40
CA GLN A 162 34.05 -7.65 -16.17
C GLN A 162 33.74 -6.42 -15.32
N LEU A 163 33.61 -6.57 -14.00
CA LEU A 163 33.47 -5.45 -13.05
C LEU A 163 34.82 -4.93 -12.52
N SER A 164 35.91 -5.65 -12.77
CA SER A 164 37.27 -5.27 -12.35
C SER A 164 38.08 -4.54 -13.43
N GLN A 165 37.54 -4.40 -14.63
CA GLN A 165 38.11 -3.63 -15.75
C GLN A 165 37.46 -2.26 -15.82
#